data_AF-A0A1I4LQR7-F1
#
_entry.id   AF-A0A1I4LQR7-F1
#
_cell.length_a   1.000
_cell.length_b   1.000
_cell.length_c   1.000
_cell.angle_alpha   90.00
_cell.angle_beta   90.00
_cell.angle_gamma   90.00
#
_symmetry.space_group_name_H-M   'P 1'
#
loop_
_entity.id
_entity.type
_entity.pdbx_description
1 polymer ?
#
loop_
_entity_poly.entity_id
_entity_poly.type
_entity_poly.pdbx_seq_one_letter_code
_entity_poly.pdbx_strand_id
1 'polypeptide(L)'
;MPWDINDYPSSLKNLETPVRKKAIDIVNAMIDEGYKEGQAIPIATEQAKEWYKNASDNEIQQVNQMSDEDLRSRDEDAQSSRPELLEKGEHVIPHENGWAVKVQDAKQASYIFDNKQEAIDRAKEIAANKGTSTIIHKKDGSIQEKSNV
;
A
#
# COMPACT_ATOMS: atom_id res chain seq x y z
N MET A 1 -7.58 -9.52 -11.65
CA MET A 1 -6.41 -10.35 -12.01
C MET A 1 -5.17 -9.56 -11.64
N PRO A 2 -4.11 -10.20 -11.13
CA PRO A 2 -2.86 -9.51 -10.81
C PRO A 2 -2.20 -8.98 -12.09
N TRP A 3 -1.59 -7.80 -11.99
CA TRP A 3 -0.83 -7.17 -13.07
C TRP A 3 0.57 -7.81 -13.18
N ASP A 4 1.21 -7.72 -14.36
CA ASP A 4 2.56 -8.23 -14.64
C ASP A 4 3.32 -7.30 -15.62
N ILE A 5 4.52 -7.68 -16.10
CA ILE A 5 5.29 -6.78 -16.98
C ILE A 5 4.70 -6.61 -18.38
N ASN A 6 3.81 -7.50 -18.82
CA ASN A 6 3.17 -7.46 -20.13
C ASN A 6 1.74 -6.88 -20.05
N ASP A 7 1.11 -6.99 -18.88
CA ASP A 7 -0.20 -6.43 -18.58
C ASP A 7 -0.11 -5.56 -17.31
N TYR A 8 0.09 -4.25 -17.48
CA TYR A 8 0.17 -3.24 -16.41
C TYR A 8 -0.54 -1.94 -16.82
N PRO A 9 -1.01 -1.09 -15.88
CA PRO A 9 -1.75 0.11 -16.21
C PRO A 9 -0.85 1.15 -16.89
N SER A 10 -1.41 1.91 -17.84
CA SER A 10 -0.65 2.86 -18.67
C SER A 10 0.12 3.93 -17.86
N SER A 11 -0.30 4.21 -16.62
CA SER A 11 0.40 5.10 -15.68
C SER A 11 1.82 4.63 -15.33
N LEU A 12 2.13 3.34 -15.45
CA LEU A 12 3.44 2.78 -15.12
C LEU A 12 4.38 2.68 -16.34
N LYS A 13 3.89 2.95 -17.56
CA LYS A 13 4.61 2.73 -18.82
C LYS A 13 5.91 3.53 -18.96
N ASN A 14 5.99 4.69 -18.33
CA ASN A 14 7.14 5.59 -18.42
C ASN A 14 8.10 5.46 -17.22
N LEU A 15 7.91 4.47 -16.35
CA LEU A 15 8.79 4.22 -15.21
C LEU A 15 9.95 3.30 -15.62
N GLU A 16 11.10 3.47 -14.96
CA GLU A 16 12.23 2.53 -15.04
C GLU A 16 11.76 1.10 -14.75
N THR A 17 12.29 0.09 -15.44
CA THR A 17 11.91 -1.33 -15.27
C THR A 17 11.88 -1.80 -13.80
N PRO A 18 12.91 -1.55 -12.97
CA PRO A 18 12.88 -2.00 -11.57
C PRO A 18 11.79 -1.28 -10.76
N VAL A 19 11.56 0.01 -11.01
CA VAL A 19 10.49 0.78 -10.36
C VAL A 19 9.12 0.25 -10.79
N ARG A 20 8.95 -0.10 -12.06
CA ARG A 20 7.70 -0.64 -12.59
C ARG A 20 7.39 -2.01 -11.98
N LYS A 21 8.35 -2.93 -11.98
CA LYS A 21 8.19 -4.26 -11.37
C LYS A 21 7.86 -4.14 -9.89
N LYS A 22 8.59 -3.28 -9.16
CA LYS A 22 8.31 -3.05 -7.75
C LYS A 22 6.93 -2.42 -7.51
N ALA A 23 6.50 -1.50 -8.36
CA ALA A 23 5.16 -0.93 -8.28
C ALA A 23 4.09 -2.00 -8.52
N ILE A 24 4.25 -2.88 -9.50
CA ILE A 24 3.31 -3.98 -9.78
C ILE A 24 3.22 -4.94 -8.58
N ASP A 25 4.37 -5.37 -8.04
CA ASP A 25 4.45 -6.19 -6.83
C ASP A 25 3.65 -5.57 -5.67
N ILE A 26 3.87 -4.29 -5.40
CA ILE A 26 3.16 -3.56 -4.34
C ILE A 26 1.66 -3.40 -4.66
N VAL A 27 1.29 -3.08 -5.90
CA VAL A 27 -0.12 -2.94 -6.30
C VAL A 27 -0.88 -4.24 -6.10
N ASN A 28 -0.33 -5.36 -6.59
CA ASN A 28 -0.92 -6.67 -6.42
C ASN A 28 -1.08 -7.01 -4.94
N ALA A 29 -0.08 -6.66 -4.12
CA ALA A 29 -0.15 -6.80 -2.67
C ALA A 29 -1.30 -6.00 -2.08
N MET A 30 -1.40 -4.72 -2.42
CA MET A 30 -2.45 -3.86 -1.88
C MET A 30 -3.85 -4.34 -2.30
N ILE A 31 -4.02 -4.81 -3.54
CA ILE A 31 -5.32 -5.32 -4.00
C ILE A 31 -5.74 -6.57 -3.23
N ASP A 32 -4.81 -7.48 -2.96
CA ASP A 32 -5.03 -8.69 -2.17
C ASP A 32 -5.52 -8.36 -0.76
N GLU A 33 -4.95 -7.30 -0.16
CA GLU A 33 -5.35 -6.75 1.15
C GLU A 33 -6.66 -5.92 1.10
N GLY A 34 -7.32 -5.87 -0.06
CA GLY A 34 -8.61 -5.23 -0.25
C GLY A 34 -8.56 -3.76 -0.65
N TYR A 35 -7.42 -3.21 -1.08
CA TYR A 35 -7.36 -1.87 -1.67
C TYR A 35 -7.95 -1.85 -3.08
N LYS A 36 -8.55 -0.72 -3.45
CA LYS A 36 -8.99 -0.47 -4.82
C LYS A 36 -7.81 -0.12 -5.70
N GLU A 37 -7.78 -0.64 -6.92
CA GLU A 37 -6.70 -0.44 -7.90
C GLU A 37 -6.34 1.04 -8.11
N GLY A 38 -7.36 1.89 -8.29
CA GLY A 38 -7.16 3.33 -8.51
C GLY A 38 -6.44 4.06 -7.37
N GLN A 39 -6.42 3.48 -6.17
CA GLN A 39 -5.70 4.02 -5.01
C GLN A 39 -4.40 3.27 -4.74
N ALA A 40 -4.37 1.97 -4.98
CA ALA A 40 -3.16 1.17 -4.88
C ALA A 40 -2.08 1.67 -5.84
N ILE A 41 -2.43 1.95 -7.10
CA ILE A 41 -1.49 2.39 -8.14
C ILE A 41 -0.67 3.63 -7.75
N PRO A 42 -1.26 4.78 -7.37
CA PRO A 42 -0.48 5.97 -7.04
C PRO A 42 0.40 5.76 -5.79
N ILE A 43 -0.12 5.10 -4.75
CA ILE A 43 0.62 4.82 -3.51
C ILE A 43 1.81 3.90 -3.81
N ALA A 44 1.56 2.78 -4.50
CA ALA A 44 2.57 1.83 -4.90
C ALA A 44 3.65 2.46 -5.81
N THR A 45 3.23 3.35 -6.72
CA THR A 45 4.17 4.07 -7.59
C THR A 45 5.08 5.00 -6.79
N GLU A 46 4.53 5.72 -5.81
CA GLU A 46 5.33 6.57 -4.91
C GLU A 46 6.32 5.72 -4.11
N GLN A 47 5.85 4.63 -3.51
CA GLN A 47 6.68 3.72 -2.71
C GLN A 47 7.77 3.04 -3.54
N ALA A 48 7.46 2.58 -4.75
CA ALA A 48 8.46 1.99 -5.64
C ALA A 48 9.55 3.01 -6.04
N LYS A 49 9.18 4.28 -6.24
CA LYS A 49 10.16 5.35 -6.50
C LYS A 49 11.01 5.66 -5.28
N GLU A 50 10.43 5.64 -4.08
CA GLU A 50 11.19 5.83 -2.83
C GLU A 50 12.15 4.68 -2.57
N TRP A 51 11.69 3.43 -2.75
CA TRP A 51 12.56 2.26 -2.69
C TRP A 51 13.72 2.40 -3.66
N TYR A 52 13.47 2.69 -4.95
CA TYR A 52 14.54 2.78 -5.95
C TYR A 52 15.60 3.85 -5.64
N LYS A 53 15.23 4.94 -4.97
CA LYS A 53 16.18 5.99 -4.54
C LYS A 53 17.10 5.55 -3.40
N ASN A 54 16.66 4.60 -2.58
CA ASN A 54 17.36 4.16 -1.38
C ASN A 54 17.93 2.73 -1.51
N ALA A 55 17.49 1.97 -2.51
CA ALA A 55 17.87 0.58 -2.74
C ALA A 55 19.31 0.46 -3.21
N SER A 56 19.97 -0.61 -2.77
CA SER A 56 21.27 -1.01 -3.27
C SER A 56 21.19 -1.63 -4.67
N ASP A 57 22.31 -1.62 -5.41
CA ASP A 57 22.39 -2.27 -6.72
C ASP A 57 21.93 -3.74 -6.69
N ASN A 58 22.25 -4.47 -5.62
CA ASN A 58 21.84 -5.87 -5.47
C ASN A 58 20.33 -6.03 -5.39
N GLU A 59 19.63 -5.16 -4.65
CA GLU A 59 18.16 -5.18 -4.56
C GLU A 59 17.52 -4.81 -5.90
N ILE A 60 18.10 -3.81 -6.60
CA ILE A 60 17.66 -3.42 -7.94
C ILE A 60 17.81 -4.59 -8.93
N GLN A 61 18.93 -5.32 -8.86
CA GLN A 61 19.15 -6.51 -9.70
C GLN A 61 18.16 -7.63 -9.38
N GLN A 62 17.87 -7.91 -8.10
CA GLN A 62 16.88 -8.92 -7.69
C GLN A 62 15.49 -8.59 -8.26
N VAL A 63 15.03 -7.35 -8.09
CA VAL A 63 13.73 -6.92 -8.64
C VAL A 63 13.72 -6.98 -10.17
N ASN A 64 14.82 -6.62 -10.83
CA ASN A 64 14.92 -6.77 -12.29
C ASN A 64 14.86 -8.22 -12.75
N GLN A 65 15.33 -9.16 -11.93
CA GLN A 65 15.30 -10.59 -12.21
C GLN A 65 13.96 -11.27 -11.88
N MET A 66 13.05 -10.60 -11.15
CA MET A 66 11.70 -11.13 -10.88
C MET A 66 10.99 -11.49 -12.18
N SER A 67 10.41 -12.69 -12.22
CA SER A 67 9.63 -13.20 -13.33
C SER A 67 8.19 -12.73 -13.24
N ASP A 68 7.44 -12.83 -14.34
CA ASP A 68 6.00 -12.53 -14.32
C ASP A 68 5.22 -13.48 -13.41
N GLU A 69 5.70 -14.71 -13.27
CA GLU A 69 5.14 -15.69 -12.33
C GLU A 69 5.32 -15.24 -10.88
N ASP A 70 6.48 -14.68 -10.52
CA ASP A 70 6.75 -14.13 -9.18
C ASP A 70 5.85 -12.92 -8.88
N LEU A 71 5.55 -12.10 -9.90
CA LEU A 71 4.66 -10.94 -9.75
C LEU A 71 3.18 -11.33 -9.60
N ARG A 72 2.78 -12.47 -10.17
CA ARG A 72 1.40 -12.98 -10.15
C ARG A 72 1.12 -13.91 -8.97
N SER A 73 2.11 -14.69 -8.54
CA SER A 73 1.96 -15.75 -7.56
C SER A 73 2.40 -15.24 -6.20
N ARG A 74 1.43 -14.84 -5.38
CA ARG A 74 1.65 -14.57 -3.96
C ARG A 74 1.31 -15.84 -3.19
N ASP A 75 2.25 -16.78 -3.11
CA ASP A 75 2.10 -17.88 -2.16
C ASP A 75 2.02 -17.30 -0.74
N GLU A 76 1.11 -17.83 0.09
CA GLU A 76 0.85 -17.33 1.46
C GLU A 76 2.09 -17.35 2.37
N ASP A 77 3.07 -18.21 2.07
CA ASP A 77 4.35 -18.35 2.77
C ASP A 77 5.37 -17.23 2.46
N ALA A 78 5.10 -16.33 1.51
CA ALA A 78 5.98 -15.22 1.14
C ALA A 78 5.93 -14.03 2.13
N GLN A 79 5.74 -14.29 3.43
CA GLN A 79 5.77 -13.27 4.48
C GLN A 79 7.08 -12.47 4.47
N SER A 80 8.20 -13.08 4.05
CA SER A 80 9.51 -12.42 3.97
C SER A 80 9.65 -11.38 2.85
N SER A 81 8.63 -11.18 2.00
CA SER A 81 8.67 -10.20 0.91
C SER A 81 7.43 -9.29 0.87
N ARG A 82 6.60 -9.29 1.91
CA ARG A 82 5.50 -8.32 2.01
C ARG A 82 6.08 -6.89 2.02
N PRO A 83 5.56 -5.98 1.18
CA PRO A 83 5.97 -4.58 1.23
C PRO A 83 5.79 -4.01 2.64
N GLU A 84 6.77 -3.26 3.16
CA GLU A 84 6.75 -2.72 4.53
C GLU A 84 5.45 -1.94 4.87
N LEU A 85 4.86 -1.27 3.89
CA LEU A 85 3.60 -0.53 4.06
C LEU A 85 2.39 -1.43 4.41
N LEU A 86 2.46 -2.73 4.11
CA LEU A 86 1.44 -3.70 4.49
C LEU A 86 1.61 -4.21 5.92
N GLU A 87 2.81 -4.08 6.50
CA GLU A 87 3.06 -4.40 7.91
C GLU A 87 2.70 -3.22 8.84
N LYS A 88 2.46 -2.05 8.24
CA LYS A 88 2.09 -0.83 8.94
C LYS A 88 0.60 -0.75 9.23
N GLY A 89 0.27 -0.14 10.36
CA GLY A 89 -1.12 0.09 10.76
C GLY A 89 -1.81 1.20 9.96
N GLU A 90 -3.14 1.20 9.98
CA GLU A 90 -3.99 2.21 9.36
C GLU A 90 -4.34 3.33 10.35
N HIS A 91 -4.14 4.57 9.95
CA HIS A 91 -4.50 5.76 10.71
C HIS A 91 -5.78 6.39 10.18
N VAL A 92 -6.71 6.70 11.08
CA VAL A 92 -7.88 7.53 10.81
C VAL A 92 -7.63 8.93 11.37
N ILE A 93 -7.44 9.91 10.48
CA ILE A 93 -7.05 11.28 10.84
C ILE A 93 -8.07 12.31 10.36
N PRO A 94 -8.19 13.48 11.04
CA PRO A 94 -8.96 14.59 10.49
C PRO A 94 -8.34 15.08 9.17
N HIS A 95 -9.20 15.45 8.23
CA HIS A 95 -8.83 15.97 6.91
C HIS A 95 -9.72 17.19 6.56
N GLU A 96 -9.27 18.06 5.65
CA GLU A 96 -10.02 19.26 5.24
C GLU A 96 -11.45 18.93 4.76
N ASN A 97 -11.60 17.79 4.07
CA ASN A 97 -12.86 17.28 3.54
C ASN A 97 -13.43 16.11 4.37
N GLY A 98 -13.19 16.09 5.69
CA GLY A 98 -13.75 15.07 6.60
C GLY A 98 -12.69 14.25 7.33
N TRP A 99 -12.63 12.95 7.06
CA TRP A 99 -11.77 11.98 7.73
C TRP A 99 -11.02 11.12 6.73
N ALA A 100 -9.70 11.07 6.87
CA ALA A 100 -8.84 10.31 5.99
C ALA A 100 -8.36 9.01 6.64
N VAL A 101 -8.32 7.95 5.84
CA VAL A 101 -7.62 6.70 6.15
C VAL A 101 -6.28 6.72 5.44
N LYS A 102 -5.19 6.52 6.17
CA LYS A 102 -3.83 6.46 5.60
C LYS A 102 -3.01 5.36 6.27
N VAL A 103 -2.09 4.77 5.53
CA VAL A 103 -1.08 3.88 6.12
C VAL A 103 -0.17 4.69 7.04
N GLN A 104 0.33 4.09 8.12
CA GLN A 104 1.33 4.71 8.98
C GLN A 104 2.53 5.18 8.16
N ASP A 105 3.04 6.38 8.46
CA ASP A 105 4.13 7.07 7.75
C ASP A 105 3.89 7.39 6.26
N ALA A 106 2.73 7.04 5.69
CA ALA A 106 2.40 7.42 4.33
C ALA A 106 2.14 8.93 4.23
N LYS A 107 2.61 9.51 3.12
CA LYS A 107 2.47 10.95 2.83
C LYS A 107 1.06 11.32 2.40
N GLN A 108 0.36 10.40 1.74
CA GLN A 108 -0.96 10.63 1.16
C GLN A 108 -2.02 9.74 1.83
N ALA A 109 -3.25 10.25 1.85
CA ALA A 109 -4.40 9.48 2.29
C ALA A 109 -4.77 8.43 1.24
N SER A 110 -5.09 7.23 1.71
CA SER A 110 -5.69 6.18 0.88
C SER A 110 -7.14 6.54 0.58
N TYR A 111 -7.94 6.85 1.61
CA TYR A 111 -9.35 7.21 1.46
C TYR A 111 -9.67 8.49 2.21
N ILE A 112 -10.67 9.23 1.74
CA ILE A 112 -11.27 10.37 2.43
C ILE A 112 -12.77 10.14 2.47
N PHE A 113 -13.36 10.30 3.65
CA PHE A 113 -14.78 10.14 3.92
C PHE A 113 -15.32 11.39 4.61
N ASP A 114 -16.57 11.72 4.37
CA ASP A 114 -17.23 12.81 5.09
C ASP A 114 -17.44 12.45 6.57
N ASN A 115 -17.69 11.18 6.86
CA ASN A 115 -17.96 10.66 8.20
C ASN A 115 -16.76 9.91 8.80
N LYS A 116 -16.53 10.16 10.10
CA LYS A 116 -15.50 9.44 10.88
C LYS A 116 -15.75 7.94 10.93
N GLN A 117 -17.01 7.54 11.11
CA GLN A 117 -17.36 6.13 11.31
C GLN A 117 -17.03 5.31 10.06
N GLU A 118 -17.35 5.82 8.87
CA GLU A 118 -16.99 5.17 7.60
C GLU A 118 -15.47 5.02 7.43
N ALA A 119 -14.70 6.04 7.83
CA ALA A 119 -13.25 5.97 7.84
C ALA A 119 -12.72 4.91 8.83
N ILE A 120 -13.33 4.81 10.02
CA ILE A 120 -12.98 3.78 11.02
C ILE A 120 -13.29 2.38 10.48
N ASP A 121 -14.48 2.18 9.94
CA ASP A 121 -14.91 0.87 9.44
C ASP A 121 -13.98 0.41 8.30
N ARG A 122 -13.64 1.32 7.38
CA ARG A 122 -12.69 1.02 6.31
C ARG A 122 -11.27 0.74 6.82
N ALA A 123 -10.78 1.50 7.79
CA ALA A 123 -9.45 1.28 8.35
C ALA A 123 -9.36 -0.07 9.08
N LYS A 124 -10.42 -0.46 9.80
CA LYS A 124 -10.50 -1.76 10.47
C LYS A 124 -10.55 -2.92 9.48
N GLU A 125 -11.31 -2.79 8.40
CA GLU A 125 -11.36 -3.80 7.33
C GLU A 125 -9.97 -4.03 6.71
N ILE A 126 -9.28 -2.96 6.36
CA ILE A 126 -7.92 -3.04 5.79
C ILE A 126 -6.95 -3.64 6.81
N ALA A 127 -6.96 -3.15 8.05
CA ALA A 127 -6.08 -3.67 9.10
C ALA A 127 -6.36 -5.15 9.38
N ALA A 128 -7.61 -5.59 9.28
CA ALA A 128 -8.00 -6.98 9.48
C ALA A 128 -7.44 -7.90 8.39
N ASN A 129 -7.51 -7.48 7.13
CA ASN A 129 -6.91 -8.23 6.02
C ASN A 129 -5.38 -8.32 6.19
N LYS A 130 -4.75 -7.22 6.58
CA LYS A 130 -3.29 -7.16 6.77
C LYS A 130 -2.78 -7.91 7.99
N GLY A 131 -3.62 -8.06 9.02
CA GLY A 131 -3.20 -8.47 10.36
C GLY A 131 -2.43 -7.36 11.10
N THR A 132 -2.79 -6.09 10.92
CA THR A 132 -2.10 -4.93 11.51
C THR A 132 -3.00 -4.13 12.47
N SER A 133 -2.52 -2.96 12.91
CA SER A 133 -3.23 -2.08 13.84
C SER A 133 -4.12 -1.06 13.14
N THR A 134 -5.20 -0.63 13.80
CA THR A 134 -5.92 0.62 13.51
C THR A 134 -5.62 1.67 14.58
N ILE A 135 -5.29 2.90 14.17
CA ILE A 135 -5.04 4.05 15.04
C ILE A 135 -6.04 5.16 14.71
N ILE A 136 -6.92 5.50 15.64
CA ILE A 136 -7.96 6.50 15.45
C ILE A 136 -7.54 7.79 16.14
N HIS A 137 -7.55 8.90 15.42
CA HIS A 137 -7.26 10.23 15.97
C HIS A 137 -8.53 11.02 16.27
N LYS A 138 -8.43 12.03 17.12
CA LYS A 138 -9.44 13.07 17.35
C LYS A 138 -9.27 14.22 16.36
N LYS A 139 -10.22 15.17 16.36
CA LYS A 139 -10.16 16.37 15.50
C LYS A 139 -8.95 17.27 15.78
N ASP A 140 -8.41 17.22 16.99
CA ASP A 140 -7.18 17.95 17.39
C ASP A 140 -5.90 17.19 17.01
N GLY A 141 -6.01 16.04 16.34
CA GLY A 141 -4.88 15.20 15.94
C GLY A 141 -4.35 14.25 17.01
N SER A 142 -4.81 14.35 18.27
CA SER A 142 -4.41 13.43 19.33
C SER A 142 -4.96 12.01 19.10
N ILE A 143 -4.27 10.99 19.59
CA ILE A 143 -4.74 9.60 19.49
C ILE A 143 -5.96 9.43 20.40
N GLN A 144 -7.06 8.95 19.83
CA GLN A 144 -8.26 8.56 20.54
C GLN A 144 -8.21 7.09 20.96
N GLU A 145 -7.87 6.20 20.03
CA GLU A 145 -7.91 4.75 20.21
C GLU A 145 -6.84 4.10 19.35
N LYS A 146 -6.29 2.99 19.84
CA LYS A 146 -5.44 2.09 19.06
C LYS A 146 -5.91 0.66 19.31
N SER A 147 -6.14 -0.08 18.24
CA SER A 147 -6.55 -1.48 18.29
C SER A 147 -5.65 -2.30 17.38
N ASN A 148 -5.26 -3.48 17.83
CA ASN A 148 -4.60 -4.48 16.99
C ASN A 148 -5.65 -5.52 16.59
N VAL A 149 -5.49 -6.08 15.40
CA VAL A 149 -6.27 -7.23 14.94
C VAL A 149 -5.75 -8.50 15.58
#